data_AF-A0A6P8IMP0-F1
#
_entry.id   AF-A0A6P8IMP0-F1
#
_cell.length_a   1.000
_cell.length_b   1.000
_cell.length_c   1.000
_cell.angle_alpha   90.00
_cell.angle_beta   90.00
_cell.angle_gamma   90.00
#
_symmetry.space_group_name_H-M   'P 1'
#
loop_
_entity.id
_entity.type
_entity.pdbx_description
1 polymer ?
#
loop_
_entity_poly.entity_id
_entity_poly.type
_entity_poly.pdbx_seq_one_letter_code
_entity_poly.pdbx_strand_id
1 'polypeptide(L)'
;MDLHFSKTLDEVKLKDDGLRTVTSEEQQRVEEVVSKNYASYLRVADLNPDFPLYRQKHLHYLRRGLRHLSDSYECLDASRPWLCYWILHSLELLDEHVPPQVTSNIVDFLRRCQDPEGGFGGGPGQVPHLAPTYAAVCALSILGSKEALDILDRKGLQNFLSQCKSIDGSFRMHVDGEVDIRGVYCAVVVASITNIMTPSLFEGTDEWLTKCQTYEGGFCGEPGLEAHGGYTFCGYAALILLGKEHLIDTKGLLRWAASRQMKLEGGFQGRTNKLVDGCYSFWQGGIFPLIHNVLEAQSDTAISQDKWMFDQTALQHYVLINCQYHAGGLIDKPGKSRDFYHTCYCLSGLSVAQHFILKHQMKTDAVGGDENLLKPIHPLYNICIDSALSTLKYFKKFDIP
;
A
#
# COMPACT_ATOMS: atom_id res chain seq x y z
N MET A 1 15.80 27.34 7.68
CA MET A 1 15.34 26.41 6.64
C MET A 1 14.26 25.58 7.30
N ASP A 2 13.00 25.83 6.97
CA ASP A 2 11.88 25.24 7.69
C ASP A 2 11.57 23.85 7.12
N LEU A 3 11.60 22.83 7.98
CA LEU A 3 11.17 21.46 7.65
C LEU A 3 9.68 21.48 7.31
N HIS A 4 9.23 21.86 6.11
CA HIS A 4 7.80 21.92 5.67
C HIS A 4 6.79 22.64 6.60
N PHE A 5 7.18 23.04 7.80
CA PHE A 5 6.35 23.60 8.84
C PHE A 5 6.49 25.11 8.76
N SER A 6 5.37 25.81 8.60
CA SER A 6 5.30 27.24 8.95
C SER A 6 5.41 27.50 10.47
N LYS A 7 5.67 26.44 11.25
CA LYS A 7 5.68 26.37 12.71
C LYS A 7 6.95 25.64 13.18
N THR A 8 7.42 25.96 14.37
CA THR A 8 8.53 25.23 14.99
C THR A 8 8.10 23.81 15.41
N LEU A 9 9.07 22.90 15.57
CA LEU A 9 8.80 21.55 16.09
C LEU A 9 8.09 21.59 17.45
N ASP A 10 8.43 22.56 18.30
CA ASP A 10 7.80 22.72 19.62
C ASP A 10 6.33 23.16 19.54
N GLU A 11 5.94 23.92 18.50
CA GLU A 11 4.55 24.35 18.30
C GLU A 11 3.62 23.24 17.82
N VAL A 12 4.17 22.18 17.21
CA VAL A 12 3.42 21.05 16.64
C VAL A 12 3.43 19.80 17.51
N LYS A 13 4.19 19.80 18.62
CA LYS A 13 4.19 18.73 19.63
C LYS A 13 2.81 18.49 20.23
N LEU A 14 2.59 17.27 20.70
CA LEU A 14 1.42 16.90 21.48
C LEU A 14 1.28 17.84 22.70
N LYS A 15 0.07 18.36 22.86
CA LYS A 15 -0.38 18.99 24.10
C LYS A 15 -1.30 17.99 24.78
N ASP A 16 -0.90 17.50 25.94
CA ASP A 16 -1.67 16.52 26.72
C ASP A 16 -2.63 17.18 27.73
N ASP A 17 -2.70 18.52 27.73
CA ASP A 17 -3.53 19.34 28.61
C ASP A 17 -3.35 19.04 30.11
N GLY A 18 -2.18 18.51 30.50
CA GLY A 18 -1.90 18.06 31.86
C GLY A 18 -2.61 16.75 32.25
N LEU A 19 -3.21 16.05 31.29
CA LEU A 19 -3.97 14.81 31.46
C LEU A 19 -3.23 13.62 30.82
N ARG A 20 -2.25 13.10 31.56
CA ARG A 20 -1.39 12.02 31.08
C ARG A 20 -2.15 10.69 31.00
N THR A 21 -2.02 10.01 29.87
CA THR A 21 -2.57 8.67 29.60
C THR A 21 -1.53 7.82 28.87
N VAL A 22 -1.76 6.50 28.78
CA VAL A 22 -0.88 5.62 27.98
C VAL A 22 -0.71 6.14 26.55
N THR A 23 -1.78 6.65 25.94
CA THR A 23 -1.73 7.24 24.59
C THR A 23 -0.80 8.45 24.53
N SER A 24 -0.96 9.42 25.43
CA SER A 24 -0.15 10.65 25.39
C SER A 24 1.32 10.36 25.72
N GLU A 25 1.58 9.41 26.62
CA GLU A 25 2.93 8.95 26.96
C GLU A 25 3.66 8.32 25.78
N GLU A 26 3.04 7.36 25.10
CA GLU A 26 3.69 6.71 23.96
C GLU A 26 3.88 7.68 22.79
N GLN A 27 2.93 8.60 22.57
CA GLN A 27 3.04 9.64 21.55
C GLN A 27 4.22 10.58 21.85
N GLN A 28 4.34 11.08 23.08
CA GLN A 28 5.47 11.92 23.50
C GLN A 28 6.81 11.22 23.29
N ARG A 29 6.93 9.92 23.64
CA ARG A 29 8.17 9.15 23.43
C ARG A 29 8.55 9.07 21.95
N VAL A 30 7.59 8.88 21.06
CA VAL A 30 7.85 8.87 19.61
C VAL A 30 8.25 10.26 19.11
N GLU A 31 7.52 11.30 19.51
CA GLU A 31 7.82 12.68 19.14
C GLU A 31 9.23 13.11 19.58
N GLU A 32 9.69 12.67 20.76
CA GLU A 32 11.04 12.94 21.24
C GLU A 32 12.12 12.36 20.31
N VAL A 33 11.95 11.11 19.86
CA VAL A 33 12.93 10.45 18.98
C VAL A 33 12.91 11.09 17.59
N VAL A 34 11.71 11.31 17.04
CA VAL A 34 11.54 11.93 15.72
C VAL A 34 12.08 13.37 15.70
N SER A 35 11.79 14.16 16.74
CA SER A 35 12.32 15.52 16.89
C SER A 35 13.85 15.55 16.93
N LYS A 36 14.49 14.58 17.62
CA LYS A 36 15.97 14.47 17.65
C LYS A 36 16.55 14.18 16.27
N ASN A 37 15.90 13.33 15.48
CA ASN A 37 16.32 13.04 14.11
C ASN A 37 16.16 14.26 13.21
N TYR A 38 15.03 14.96 13.29
CA TYR A 38 14.80 16.20 12.55
C TYR A 38 15.79 17.32 12.93
N ALA A 39 16.05 17.53 14.22
CA ALA A 39 17.06 18.49 14.67
C ALA A 39 18.47 18.12 14.18
N SER A 40 18.77 16.81 14.09
CA SER A 40 20.05 16.35 13.55
C SER A 40 20.17 16.60 12.06
N TYR A 41 19.09 16.38 11.30
CA TYR A 41 19.01 16.72 9.88
C TYR A 41 19.17 18.22 9.64
N LEU A 42 18.41 19.06 10.34
CA LEU A 42 18.48 20.52 10.18
C LEU A 42 19.88 21.10 10.42
N ARG A 43 20.67 20.50 11.33
CA ARG A 43 22.06 20.94 11.59
C ARG A 43 23.02 20.69 10.42
N VAL A 44 22.70 19.72 9.55
CA VAL A 44 23.55 19.34 8.42
C VAL A 44 22.93 19.67 7.06
N ALA A 45 21.68 20.13 7.03
CA ALA A 45 20.95 20.45 5.81
C ALA A 45 21.67 21.52 4.96
N ASP A 46 22.31 22.50 5.57
CA ASP A 46 23.10 23.52 4.86
C ASP A 46 24.36 22.95 4.19
N LEU A 47 24.85 21.80 4.66
CA LEU A 47 26.08 21.15 4.17
C LEU A 47 25.78 19.97 3.23
N ASN A 48 24.62 19.33 3.39
CA ASN A 48 24.15 18.22 2.57
C ASN A 48 22.61 18.28 2.51
N PRO A 49 22.04 19.11 1.61
CA PRO A 49 20.60 19.35 1.54
C PRO A 49 19.82 18.11 1.08
N ASP A 50 20.48 17.18 0.38
CA ASP A 50 19.83 16.21 -0.49
C ASP A 50 19.42 14.88 0.18
N PHE A 51 19.24 14.84 1.52
CA PHE A 51 19.17 13.61 2.34
C PHE A 51 18.75 12.36 1.54
N PRO A 52 19.73 11.52 1.12
CA PRO A 52 19.47 10.63 0.01
C PRO A 52 18.65 9.43 0.45
N LEU A 53 17.81 8.96 -0.45
CA LEU A 53 17.31 7.60 -0.45
C LEU A 53 18.53 6.68 -0.59
N TYR A 54 18.72 5.73 0.34
CA TYR A 54 19.84 4.79 0.33
C TYR A 54 19.64 3.66 -0.71
N ARG A 55 19.30 4.03 -1.95
CA ARG A 55 18.90 3.16 -3.06
C ARG A 55 19.78 1.93 -3.16
N GLN A 56 21.10 2.10 -3.26
CA GLN A 56 22.03 0.96 -3.40
C GLN A 56 22.00 0.00 -2.21
N LYS A 57 21.80 0.50 -0.99
CA LYS A 57 21.68 -0.35 0.20
C LYS A 57 20.34 -1.09 0.22
N HIS A 58 19.25 -0.43 -0.16
CA HIS A 58 17.94 -1.07 -0.30
C HIS A 58 17.97 -2.15 -1.38
N LEU A 59 18.58 -1.88 -2.55
CA LEU A 59 18.76 -2.86 -3.63
C LEU A 59 19.56 -4.08 -3.16
N HIS A 60 20.66 -3.87 -2.42
CA HIS A 60 21.44 -4.98 -1.85
C HIS A 60 20.59 -5.85 -0.90
N TYR A 61 19.84 -5.22 0.00
CA TYR A 61 18.93 -5.90 0.93
C TYR A 61 17.86 -6.72 0.20
N LEU A 62 17.20 -6.12 -0.79
CA LEU A 62 16.13 -6.74 -1.58
C LEU A 62 16.63 -7.92 -2.43
N ARG A 63 17.73 -7.74 -3.17
CA ARG A 63 18.32 -8.80 -4.01
C ARG A 63 18.73 -10.03 -3.18
N ARG A 64 19.21 -9.82 -1.95
CA ARG A 64 19.51 -10.92 -1.02
C ARG A 64 18.23 -11.62 -0.55
N GLY A 65 17.21 -10.85 -0.15
CA GLY A 65 15.93 -11.38 0.32
C GLY A 65 15.19 -12.24 -0.71
N LEU A 66 15.35 -11.94 -2.00
CA LEU A 66 14.73 -12.70 -3.09
C LEU A 66 15.27 -14.13 -3.20
N ARG A 67 16.46 -14.40 -2.66
CA ARG A 67 17.14 -15.71 -2.76
C ARG A 67 17.17 -16.47 -1.45
N HIS A 68 17.40 -15.77 -0.34
CA HIS A 68 17.59 -16.41 0.96
C HIS A 68 17.09 -15.52 2.09
N LEU A 69 16.37 -16.15 3.02
CA LEU A 69 15.85 -15.56 4.24
C LEU A 69 16.36 -16.37 5.43
N SER A 70 16.62 -15.70 6.54
CA SER A 70 16.94 -16.35 7.82
C SER A 70 15.71 -17.00 8.45
N ASP A 71 15.94 -17.88 9.42
CA ASP A 71 14.93 -18.47 10.32
C ASP A 71 13.97 -17.44 10.95
N SER A 72 14.40 -16.19 11.12
CA SER A 72 13.54 -15.08 11.56
C SER A 72 12.30 -14.85 10.68
N TYR A 73 12.25 -15.42 9.47
CA TYR A 73 11.11 -15.35 8.54
C TYR A 73 10.21 -16.60 8.59
N GLU A 74 10.45 -17.56 9.49
CA GLU A 74 9.57 -18.73 9.67
C GLU A 74 8.13 -18.32 10.00
N CYS A 75 7.92 -17.20 10.69
CA CYS A 75 6.59 -16.64 10.93
C CYS A 75 5.85 -16.20 9.65
N LEU A 76 6.55 -16.09 8.53
CA LEU A 76 6.04 -15.74 7.21
C LEU A 76 6.10 -16.91 6.21
N ASP A 77 6.28 -18.15 6.68
CA ASP A 77 6.26 -19.33 5.79
C ASP A 77 4.90 -19.52 5.08
N ALA A 78 3.81 -19.06 5.69
CA ALA A 78 2.48 -18.97 5.08
C ALA A 78 2.22 -17.63 4.34
N SER A 79 3.27 -16.87 4.02
CA SER A 79 3.19 -15.57 3.36
C SER A 79 4.33 -15.36 2.36
N ARG A 80 4.78 -16.44 1.71
CA ARG A 80 5.91 -16.36 0.77
C ARG A 80 5.56 -15.64 -0.53
N PRO A 81 4.34 -15.74 -1.10
CA PRO A 81 3.92 -14.86 -2.19
C PRO A 81 3.96 -13.37 -1.81
N TRP A 82 3.68 -13.01 -0.55
CA TRP A 82 3.85 -11.64 -0.06
C TRP A 82 5.30 -11.20 -0.10
N LEU A 83 6.24 -12.06 0.32
CA LEU A 83 7.67 -11.77 0.21
C LEU A 83 8.08 -11.56 -1.25
N CYS A 84 7.57 -12.37 -2.19
CA CYS A 84 7.79 -12.14 -3.62
C CYS A 84 7.28 -10.76 -4.04
N TYR A 85 6.02 -10.44 -3.75
CA TYR A 85 5.41 -9.16 -4.09
C TYR A 85 6.16 -7.97 -3.49
N TRP A 86 6.37 -7.95 -2.17
CA TRP A 86 7.02 -6.84 -1.48
C TRP A 86 8.42 -6.58 -2.01
N ILE A 87 9.19 -7.64 -2.27
CA ILE A 87 10.55 -7.49 -2.79
C ILE A 87 10.53 -7.03 -4.24
N LEU A 88 9.75 -7.67 -5.10
CA LEU A 88 9.66 -7.32 -6.53
C LEU A 88 9.14 -5.90 -6.73
N HIS A 89 8.09 -5.51 -6.01
CA HIS A 89 7.53 -4.16 -6.09
C HIS A 89 8.54 -3.11 -5.60
N SER A 90 9.26 -3.40 -4.51
CA SER A 90 10.31 -2.50 -4.04
C SER A 90 11.45 -2.34 -5.06
N LEU A 91 11.85 -3.43 -5.73
CA LEU A 91 12.84 -3.37 -6.81
C LEU A 91 12.31 -2.57 -8.00
N GLU A 92 11.05 -2.80 -8.39
CA GLU A 92 10.38 -2.08 -9.47
C GLU A 92 10.33 -0.57 -9.19
N LEU A 93 9.90 -0.17 -8.00
CA LEU A 93 9.89 1.23 -7.55
C LEU A 93 11.26 1.90 -7.61
N LEU A 94 12.33 1.14 -7.33
CA LEU A 94 13.72 1.59 -7.38
C LEU A 94 14.33 1.52 -8.81
N ASP A 95 13.51 1.22 -9.82
CA ASP A 95 13.87 1.03 -11.23
C ASP A 95 14.90 -0.08 -11.48
N GLU A 96 14.86 -1.12 -10.65
CA GLU A 96 15.74 -2.28 -10.74
C GLU A 96 15.05 -3.47 -11.41
N HIS A 97 15.68 -4.00 -12.45
CA HIS A 97 15.17 -5.13 -13.20
C HIS A 97 15.68 -6.47 -12.65
N VAL A 98 14.80 -7.47 -12.60
CA VAL A 98 15.18 -8.82 -12.16
C VAL A 98 15.73 -9.62 -13.35
N PRO A 99 16.87 -10.33 -13.21
CA PRO A 99 17.44 -11.12 -14.29
C PRO A 99 16.48 -12.23 -14.77
N PRO A 100 16.45 -12.58 -16.07
CA PRO A 100 15.52 -13.57 -16.63
C PRO A 100 15.50 -14.92 -15.88
N GLN A 101 16.66 -15.43 -15.48
CA GLN A 101 16.74 -16.68 -14.71
C GLN A 101 16.04 -16.58 -13.35
N VAL A 102 16.16 -15.44 -12.67
CA VAL A 102 15.50 -15.20 -11.38
C VAL A 102 13.99 -15.07 -11.60
N THR A 103 13.57 -14.41 -12.68
CA THR A 103 12.17 -14.34 -13.11
C THR A 103 11.57 -15.73 -13.27
N SER A 104 12.17 -16.62 -14.08
CA SER A 104 11.63 -17.98 -14.28
C SER A 104 11.61 -18.80 -12.98
N ASN A 105 12.59 -18.62 -12.08
CA ASN A 105 12.57 -19.29 -10.77
C ASN A 105 11.38 -18.83 -9.89
N ILE A 106 11.05 -17.54 -9.92
CA ILE A 106 9.91 -17.00 -9.17
C ILE A 106 8.60 -17.46 -9.79
N VAL A 107 8.49 -17.46 -11.12
CA VAL A 107 7.32 -17.99 -11.83
C VAL A 107 7.09 -19.46 -11.47
N ASP A 108 8.15 -20.29 -11.48
CA ASP A 108 8.05 -21.69 -11.05
C ASP A 108 7.64 -21.82 -9.58
N PHE A 109 8.20 -21.00 -8.69
CA PHE A 109 7.84 -21.00 -7.28
C PHE A 109 6.36 -20.65 -7.08
N LEU A 110 5.87 -19.58 -7.71
CA LEU A 110 4.47 -19.16 -7.61
C LEU A 110 3.53 -20.18 -8.27
N ARG A 111 3.94 -20.83 -9.37
CA ARG A 111 3.20 -21.95 -9.97
C ARG A 111 2.99 -23.07 -8.96
N ARG A 112 4.00 -23.41 -8.16
CA ARG A 112 3.89 -24.42 -7.09
C ARG A 112 3.06 -23.97 -5.89
N CYS A 113 2.85 -22.67 -5.71
CA CYS A 113 1.94 -22.13 -4.70
C CYS A 113 0.50 -22.04 -5.18
N GLN A 114 0.24 -22.22 -6.49
CA GLN A 114 -1.11 -22.19 -7.04
C GLN A 114 -1.83 -23.50 -6.74
N ASP A 115 -3.04 -23.41 -6.22
CA ASP A 115 -3.86 -24.57 -5.89
C ASP A 115 -4.54 -25.13 -7.16
N PRO A 116 -4.65 -26.46 -7.32
CA PRO A 116 -5.34 -27.07 -8.46
C PRO A 116 -6.82 -26.69 -8.60
N GLU A 117 -7.49 -26.28 -7.52
CA GLU A 117 -8.89 -25.83 -7.52
C GLU A 117 -9.03 -24.31 -7.66
N GLY A 118 -7.91 -23.58 -7.66
CA GLY A 118 -7.83 -22.14 -7.90
C GLY A 118 -7.27 -21.31 -6.75
N GLY A 119 -6.68 -20.16 -7.10
CA GLY A 119 -6.03 -19.28 -6.13
C GLY A 119 -4.62 -19.75 -5.76
N PHE A 120 -3.97 -19.02 -4.85
CA PHE A 120 -2.61 -19.31 -4.38
C PHE A 120 -2.59 -19.44 -2.87
N GLY A 121 -1.84 -20.41 -2.36
CA GLY A 121 -1.54 -20.58 -0.94
C GLY A 121 -0.31 -19.79 -0.48
N GLY A 122 -0.09 -19.76 0.83
CA GLY A 122 1.05 -19.06 1.47
C GLY A 122 2.43 -19.64 1.12
N GLY A 123 2.46 -20.85 0.57
CA GLY A 123 3.63 -21.58 0.09
C GLY A 123 3.19 -22.87 -0.62
N PRO A 124 4.11 -23.63 -1.22
CA PRO A 124 3.77 -24.84 -1.96
C PRO A 124 3.01 -25.86 -1.12
N GLY A 125 1.86 -26.32 -1.63
CA GLY A 125 1.00 -27.31 -0.97
C GLY A 125 0.15 -26.76 0.19
N GLN A 126 0.17 -25.45 0.45
CA GLN A 126 -0.75 -24.82 1.39
C GLN A 126 -2.08 -24.47 0.71
N VAL A 127 -3.16 -24.46 1.48
CA VAL A 127 -4.51 -24.11 1.01
C VAL A 127 -4.55 -22.71 0.40
N PRO A 128 -5.37 -22.48 -0.65
CA PRO A 128 -5.47 -21.19 -1.30
C PRO A 128 -6.11 -20.14 -0.37
N HIS A 129 -5.60 -18.92 -0.44
CA HIS A 129 -6.02 -17.80 0.40
C HIS A 129 -5.94 -16.48 -0.38
N LEU A 130 -6.91 -15.59 -0.20
CA LEU A 130 -7.04 -14.34 -0.96
C LEU A 130 -5.81 -13.42 -0.81
N ALA A 131 -5.24 -13.31 0.39
CA ALA A 131 -4.01 -12.53 0.62
C ALA A 131 -2.79 -13.00 -0.24
N PRO A 132 -2.30 -14.25 -0.17
CA PRO A 132 -1.24 -14.71 -1.06
C PRO A 132 -1.68 -14.79 -2.53
N THR A 133 -2.98 -14.92 -2.83
CA THR A 133 -3.52 -14.81 -4.20
C THR A 133 -3.31 -13.40 -4.76
N TYR A 134 -3.67 -12.36 -4.01
CA TYR A 134 -3.37 -10.96 -4.35
C TYR A 134 -1.87 -10.77 -4.59
N ALA A 135 -1.05 -11.20 -3.64
CA ALA A 135 0.39 -11.02 -3.74
C ALA A 135 1.01 -11.76 -4.94
N ALA A 136 0.59 -13.00 -5.20
CA ALA A 136 1.05 -13.77 -6.35
C ALA A 136 0.66 -13.11 -7.68
N VAL A 137 -0.59 -12.66 -7.82
CA VAL A 137 -1.06 -11.99 -9.04
C VAL A 137 -0.32 -10.67 -9.26
N CYS A 138 -0.13 -9.85 -8.22
CA CYS A 138 0.67 -8.62 -8.31
C CYS A 138 2.13 -8.92 -8.66
N ALA A 139 2.75 -9.92 -8.05
CA ALA A 139 4.12 -10.33 -8.36
C ALA A 139 4.28 -10.79 -9.82
N LEU A 140 3.36 -11.61 -10.34
CA LEU A 140 3.37 -12.04 -11.75
C LEU A 140 3.13 -10.87 -12.70
N SER A 141 2.29 -9.91 -12.31
CA SER A 141 2.04 -8.67 -13.06
C SER A 141 3.30 -7.80 -13.17
N ILE A 142 4.06 -7.67 -12.07
CA ILE A 142 5.36 -6.96 -12.05
C ILE A 142 6.39 -7.67 -12.93
N LEU A 143 6.45 -9.00 -12.89
CA LEU A 143 7.35 -9.76 -13.76
C LEU A 143 6.99 -9.59 -15.24
N GLY A 144 5.69 -9.49 -15.56
CA GLY A 144 5.15 -9.04 -16.84
C GLY A 144 5.46 -9.91 -18.07
N SER A 145 6.29 -10.95 -17.92
CA SER A 145 6.64 -11.85 -19.00
C SER A 145 5.45 -12.72 -19.39
N LYS A 146 5.38 -13.13 -20.66
CA LYS A 146 4.35 -14.08 -21.11
C LYS A 146 4.35 -15.35 -20.25
N GLU A 147 5.54 -15.86 -19.90
CA GLU A 147 5.69 -16.99 -19.00
C GLU A 147 5.03 -16.76 -17.64
N ALA A 148 5.21 -15.57 -17.04
CA ALA A 148 4.62 -15.22 -15.75
C ALA A 148 3.10 -15.10 -15.82
N LEU A 149 2.57 -14.46 -16.87
CA LEU A 149 1.12 -14.26 -16.99
C LEU A 149 0.37 -15.55 -17.38
N ASP A 150 1.01 -16.44 -18.14
CA ASP A 150 0.39 -17.69 -18.61
C ASP A 150 0.17 -18.74 -17.51
N ILE A 151 0.85 -18.65 -16.37
CA ILE A 151 0.61 -19.62 -15.28
C ILE A 151 -0.71 -19.37 -14.57
N LEU A 152 -1.34 -18.20 -14.74
CA LEU A 152 -2.57 -17.85 -14.04
C LEU A 152 -3.74 -18.68 -14.56
N ASP A 153 -4.20 -19.66 -13.77
CA ASP A 153 -5.45 -20.37 -14.04
C ASP A 153 -6.64 -19.45 -13.72
N ARG A 154 -7.07 -18.71 -14.74
CA ARG A 154 -8.19 -17.77 -14.65
C ARG A 154 -9.51 -18.45 -14.27
N LYS A 155 -9.74 -19.68 -14.73
CA LYS A 155 -10.98 -20.41 -14.46
C LYS A 155 -10.97 -20.94 -13.02
N GLY A 156 -9.87 -21.55 -12.60
CA GLY A 156 -9.66 -21.94 -11.21
C GLY A 156 -9.77 -20.73 -10.27
N LEU A 157 -9.13 -19.61 -10.61
CA LEU A 157 -9.21 -18.39 -9.82
C LEU A 157 -10.67 -17.92 -9.66
N GLN A 158 -11.45 -17.83 -10.73
CA GLN A 158 -12.87 -17.44 -10.64
C GLN A 158 -13.71 -18.40 -9.78
N ASN A 159 -13.43 -19.71 -9.86
CA ASN A 159 -14.05 -20.73 -9.01
C ASN A 159 -13.70 -20.51 -7.53
N PHE A 160 -12.41 -20.31 -7.20
CA PHE A 160 -11.97 -20.02 -5.83
C PHE A 160 -12.59 -18.74 -5.26
N LEU A 161 -12.66 -17.66 -6.06
CA LEU A 161 -13.33 -16.42 -5.64
C LEU A 161 -14.81 -16.67 -5.33
N SER A 162 -15.50 -17.48 -6.14
CA SER A 162 -16.90 -17.84 -5.92
C SER A 162 -17.11 -18.65 -4.64
N GLN A 163 -16.16 -19.53 -4.28
CA GLN A 163 -16.19 -20.28 -3.01
C GLN A 163 -15.94 -19.38 -1.79
N CYS A 164 -15.17 -18.30 -1.96
CA CYS A 164 -14.92 -17.32 -0.91
C CYS A 164 -16.09 -16.35 -0.72
N LYS A 165 -16.91 -16.13 -1.75
CA LYS A 165 -18.07 -15.23 -1.71
C LYS A 165 -19.11 -15.71 -0.70
N SER A 166 -19.57 -14.81 0.15
CA SER A 166 -20.69 -15.00 1.07
C SER A 166 -22.01 -14.47 0.50
N ILE A 167 -23.12 -14.91 1.10
CA ILE A 167 -24.47 -14.53 0.68
C ILE A 167 -24.77 -13.05 0.93
N ASP A 168 -24.11 -12.44 1.92
CA ASP A 168 -24.27 -11.04 2.31
C ASP A 168 -23.40 -10.07 1.49
N GLY A 169 -22.65 -10.59 0.52
CA GLY A 169 -21.73 -9.81 -0.33
C GLY A 169 -20.29 -9.75 0.18
N SER A 170 -20.01 -10.22 1.40
CA SER A 170 -18.63 -10.32 1.89
C SER A 170 -17.83 -11.44 1.21
N PHE A 171 -16.51 -11.45 1.44
CA PHE A 171 -15.62 -12.52 1.01
C PHE A 171 -14.83 -13.03 2.21
N ARG A 172 -14.84 -14.35 2.41
CA ARG A 172 -13.90 -15.01 3.33
C ARG A 172 -12.50 -14.97 2.75
N MET A 173 -11.48 -14.87 3.60
CA MET A 173 -10.08 -14.87 3.18
C MET A 173 -9.63 -16.20 2.56
N HIS A 174 -10.25 -17.31 2.96
CA HIS A 174 -10.13 -18.62 2.33
C HIS A 174 -11.40 -19.44 2.66
N VAL A 175 -11.54 -20.64 2.12
CA VAL A 175 -12.65 -21.55 2.51
C VAL A 175 -12.59 -21.79 4.02
N ASP A 176 -13.69 -21.53 4.73
CA ASP A 176 -13.83 -21.56 6.19
C ASP A 176 -12.94 -20.58 6.99
N GLY A 177 -12.36 -19.58 6.30
CA GLY A 177 -11.55 -18.52 6.92
C GLY A 177 -12.37 -17.35 7.48
N GLU A 178 -11.66 -16.35 8.01
CA GLU A 178 -12.26 -15.11 8.51
C GLU A 178 -12.84 -14.24 7.38
N VAL A 179 -13.75 -13.35 7.74
CA VAL A 179 -14.33 -12.35 6.84
C VAL A 179 -13.91 -10.98 7.31
N ASP A 180 -13.26 -10.22 6.43
CA ASP A 180 -13.14 -8.77 6.55
C ASP A 180 -12.90 -8.14 5.18
N ILE A 181 -12.83 -6.81 5.14
CA ILE A 181 -12.71 -6.01 3.92
C ILE A 181 -11.48 -6.33 3.06
N ARG A 182 -10.44 -6.97 3.63
CA ARG A 182 -9.26 -7.43 2.87
C ARG A 182 -9.67 -8.49 1.85
N GLY A 183 -10.60 -9.38 2.20
CA GLY A 183 -11.09 -10.43 1.31
C GLY A 183 -11.70 -9.81 0.07
N VAL A 184 -12.55 -8.81 0.25
CA VAL A 184 -13.17 -8.06 -0.85
C VAL A 184 -12.12 -7.40 -1.73
N TYR A 185 -11.19 -6.63 -1.15
CA TYR A 185 -10.16 -5.93 -1.94
C TYR A 185 -9.27 -6.90 -2.71
N CYS A 186 -8.81 -7.98 -2.07
CA CYS A 186 -8.00 -9.00 -2.73
C CYS A 186 -8.76 -9.64 -3.90
N ALA A 187 -10.02 -10.03 -3.69
CA ALA A 187 -10.86 -10.64 -4.72
C ALA A 187 -11.12 -9.69 -5.90
N VAL A 188 -11.47 -8.43 -5.63
CA VAL A 188 -11.76 -7.43 -6.67
C VAL A 188 -10.51 -7.11 -7.48
N VAL A 189 -9.35 -6.94 -6.84
CA VAL A 189 -8.08 -6.67 -7.55
C VAL A 189 -7.71 -7.82 -8.49
N VAL A 190 -7.66 -9.05 -7.98
CA VAL A 190 -7.23 -10.18 -8.82
C VAL A 190 -8.25 -10.45 -9.92
N ALA A 191 -9.55 -10.24 -9.65
CA ALA A 191 -10.58 -10.40 -10.66
C ALA A 191 -10.52 -9.32 -11.76
N SER A 192 -10.26 -8.06 -11.40
CA SER A 192 -10.20 -6.96 -12.36
C SER A 192 -8.95 -7.07 -13.24
N ILE A 193 -7.78 -7.32 -12.65
CA ILE A 193 -6.51 -7.29 -13.37
C ILE A 193 -6.35 -8.51 -14.30
N THR A 194 -6.97 -9.64 -13.96
CA THR A 194 -6.96 -10.88 -14.77
C THR A 194 -8.18 -11.03 -15.69
N ASN A 195 -9.03 -9.99 -15.77
CA ASN A 195 -10.23 -9.95 -16.61
C ASN A 195 -11.19 -11.14 -16.35
N ILE A 196 -11.57 -11.37 -15.10
CA ILE A 196 -12.51 -12.45 -14.71
C ILE A 196 -13.72 -11.95 -13.90
N MET A 197 -13.89 -10.63 -13.75
CA MET A 197 -15.05 -10.08 -13.06
C MET A 197 -16.35 -10.42 -13.77
N THR A 198 -17.37 -10.83 -13.01
CA THR A 198 -18.75 -10.97 -13.49
C THR A 198 -19.70 -10.25 -12.53
N PRO A 199 -20.89 -9.82 -12.99
CA PRO A 199 -21.88 -9.21 -12.11
C PRO A 199 -22.27 -10.10 -10.93
N SER A 200 -22.43 -11.41 -11.15
CA SER A 200 -22.80 -12.37 -10.10
C SER A 200 -21.70 -12.59 -9.06
N LEU A 201 -20.43 -12.50 -9.46
CA LEU A 201 -19.31 -12.69 -8.53
C LEU A 201 -19.28 -11.63 -7.44
N PHE A 202 -19.69 -10.39 -7.74
CA PHE A 202 -19.64 -9.27 -6.79
C PHE A 202 -21.02 -8.74 -6.39
N GLU A 203 -22.10 -9.45 -6.71
CA GLU A 203 -23.46 -9.09 -6.26
C GLU A 203 -23.53 -8.97 -4.72
N GLY A 204 -24.06 -7.85 -4.22
CA GLY A 204 -24.17 -7.56 -2.79
C GLY A 204 -22.91 -6.97 -2.14
N THR A 205 -21.79 -6.95 -2.86
CA THR A 205 -20.48 -6.58 -2.29
C THR A 205 -20.42 -5.09 -1.95
N ASP A 206 -21.01 -4.23 -2.78
CA ASP A 206 -21.08 -2.80 -2.53
C ASP A 206 -21.99 -2.46 -1.35
N GLU A 207 -23.13 -3.13 -1.18
CA GLU A 207 -23.97 -2.99 0.00
C GLU A 207 -23.28 -3.46 1.28
N TRP A 208 -22.41 -4.47 1.20
CA TRP A 208 -21.59 -4.88 2.34
C TRP A 208 -20.50 -3.85 2.67
N LEU A 209 -19.76 -3.37 1.66
CA LEU A 209 -18.69 -2.37 1.82
C LEU A 209 -19.20 -1.05 2.40
N THR A 210 -20.37 -0.58 1.99
CA THR A 210 -20.97 0.67 2.51
C THR A 210 -21.24 0.61 4.01
N LYS A 211 -21.58 -0.56 4.55
CA LYS A 211 -21.77 -0.78 6.01
C LYS A 211 -20.46 -0.72 6.80
N CYS A 212 -19.31 -0.85 6.12
CA CYS A 212 -18.00 -0.73 6.75
C CYS A 212 -17.53 0.72 6.88
N GLN A 213 -18.18 1.71 6.25
CA GLN A 213 -17.87 3.11 6.53
C GLN A 213 -18.39 3.49 7.92
N THR A 214 -17.50 3.98 8.78
CA THR A 214 -17.79 4.29 10.18
C THR A 214 -18.23 5.74 10.39
N TYR A 215 -18.71 6.07 11.59
CA TYR A 215 -18.96 7.45 12.01
C TYR A 215 -17.73 8.36 11.93
N GLU A 216 -16.52 7.79 11.97
CA GLU A 216 -15.28 8.56 11.89
C GLU A 216 -15.05 9.11 10.47
N GLY A 217 -15.57 8.42 9.46
CA GLY A 217 -15.47 8.71 8.02
C GLY A 217 -14.65 7.68 7.23
N GLY A 218 -13.70 6.99 7.88
CA GLY A 218 -12.95 5.87 7.29
C GLY A 218 -13.69 4.53 7.37
N PHE A 219 -13.08 3.46 6.84
CA PHE A 219 -13.67 2.11 6.87
C PHE A 219 -13.04 1.22 7.93
N CYS A 220 -13.84 0.33 8.47
CA CYS A 220 -13.44 -0.72 9.37
C CYS A 220 -13.33 -2.09 8.66
N GLY A 221 -12.79 -3.10 9.35
CA GLY A 221 -12.61 -4.45 8.78
C GLY A 221 -13.94 -5.17 8.56
N GLU A 222 -14.84 -5.03 9.53
CA GLU A 222 -16.20 -5.58 9.51
C GLU A 222 -17.17 -4.51 10.06
N PRO A 223 -18.44 -4.50 9.63
CA PRO A 223 -19.40 -3.47 10.05
C PRO A 223 -19.47 -3.29 11.57
N GLY A 224 -19.33 -2.03 12.03
CA GLY A 224 -19.42 -1.66 13.44
C GLY A 224 -18.09 -1.57 14.20
N LEU A 225 -16.95 -1.86 13.54
CA LEU A 225 -15.61 -1.71 14.12
C LEU A 225 -15.02 -0.30 13.88
N GLU A 226 -13.82 -0.05 14.41
CA GLU A 226 -13.08 1.22 14.29
C GLU A 226 -12.52 1.44 12.88
N ALA A 227 -12.48 2.70 12.40
CA ALA A 227 -11.88 3.01 11.11
C ALA A 227 -10.36 2.78 11.12
N HIS A 228 -9.80 2.21 10.05
CA HIS A 228 -8.39 1.84 9.98
C HIS A 228 -7.80 2.03 8.58
N GLY A 229 -6.61 2.63 8.46
CA GLY A 229 -6.01 3.01 7.17
C GLY A 229 -5.97 1.88 6.14
N GLY A 230 -5.47 0.70 6.54
CA GLY A 230 -5.45 -0.47 5.65
C GLY A 230 -6.84 -0.90 5.17
N TYR A 231 -7.84 -0.92 6.06
CA TYR A 231 -9.22 -1.28 5.73
C TYR A 231 -9.91 -0.19 4.90
N THR A 232 -9.68 1.08 5.21
CA THR A 232 -10.12 2.24 4.43
C THR A 232 -9.61 2.17 2.99
N PHE A 233 -8.32 1.91 2.79
CA PHE A 233 -7.77 1.75 1.45
C PHE A 233 -8.41 0.57 0.72
N CYS A 234 -8.47 -0.61 1.36
CA CYS A 234 -9.09 -1.81 0.78
C CYS A 234 -10.54 -1.55 0.34
N GLY A 235 -11.36 -0.98 1.24
CA GLY A 235 -12.77 -0.71 0.97
C GLY A 235 -12.99 0.31 -0.13
N TYR A 236 -12.29 1.44 -0.07
CA TYR A 236 -12.50 2.50 -1.04
C TYR A 236 -11.95 2.14 -2.43
N ALA A 237 -10.78 1.50 -2.50
CA ALA A 237 -10.25 1.00 -3.77
C ALA A 237 -11.15 -0.08 -4.39
N ALA A 238 -11.71 -0.98 -3.58
CA ALA A 238 -12.67 -1.98 -4.06
C ALA A 238 -13.95 -1.32 -4.61
N LEU A 239 -14.52 -0.33 -3.93
CA LEU A 239 -15.70 0.40 -4.42
C LEU A 239 -15.43 1.08 -5.77
N ILE A 240 -14.26 1.71 -5.94
CA ILE A 240 -13.88 2.33 -7.23
C ILE A 240 -13.74 1.28 -8.33
N LEU A 241 -13.09 0.15 -8.05
CA LEU A 241 -12.96 -0.95 -9.03
C LEU A 241 -14.31 -1.54 -9.42
N LEU A 242 -15.30 -1.50 -8.54
CA LEU A 242 -16.68 -1.92 -8.79
C LEU A 242 -17.55 -0.82 -9.45
N GLY A 243 -17.06 0.42 -9.55
CA GLY A 243 -17.84 1.58 -10.03
C GLY A 243 -18.94 2.03 -9.08
N LYS A 244 -18.70 1.86 -7.76
CA LYS A 244 -19.66 2.04 -6.66
C LYS A 244 -19.21 3.05 -5.61
N GLU A 245 -18.20 3.85 -5.92
CA GLU A 245 -17.63 4.87 -5.03
C GLU A 245 -18.62 5.97 -4.61
N HIS A 246 -19.68 6.19 -5.40
CA HIS A 246 -20.72 7.18 -5.12
C HIS A 246 -21.65 6.79 -3.95
N LEU A 247 -21.56 5.55 -3.44
CA LEU A 247 -22.43 5.04 -2.37
C LEU A 247 -21.96 5.42 -0.95
N ILE A 248 -20.84 6.12 -0.81
CA ILE A 248 -20.23 6.44 0.49
C ILE A 248 -20.08 7.94 0.69
N ASP A 249 -19.92 8.37 1.94
CA ASP A 249 -19.60 9.76 2.27
C ASP A 249 -18.13 10.07 1.98
N THR A 250 -17.83 10.49 0.75
CA THR A 250 -16.48 10.87 0.33
C THR A 250 -15.93 12.07 1.12
N LYS A 251 -16.78 12.98 1.59
CA LYS A 251 -16.35 14.15 2.38
C LYS A 251 -15.92 13.72 3.78
N GLY A 252 -16.70 12.86 4.42
CA GLY A 252 -16.35 12.23 5.70
C GLY A 252 -15.05 11.45 5.59
N LEU A 253 -14.88 10.67 4.51
CA LEU A 253 -13.66 9.93 4.22
C LEU A 253 -12.45 10.86 4.07
N LEU A 254 -12.55 11.92 3.27
CA LEU A 254 -11.46 12.89 3.09
C LEU A 254 -11.07 13.54 4.42
N ARG A 255 -12.04 13.99 5.20
CA ARG A 255 -11.81 14.58 6.53
C ARG A 255 -11.07 13.61 7.44
N TRP A 256 -11.51 12.35 7.47
CA TRP A 256 -10.90 11.31 8.28
C TRP A 256 -9.46 11.07 7.84
N ALA A 257 -9.21 10.80 6.56
CA ALA A 257 -7.89 10.49 6.02
C ALA A 257 -6.89 11.64 6.23
N ALA A 258 -7.29 12.89 5.97
CA ALA A 258 -6.45 14.07 6.22
C ALA A 258 -6.06 14.21 7.71
N SER A 259 -6.95 13.80 8.62
CA SER A 259 -6.71 13.83 10.06
C SER A 259 -5.77 12.72 10.56
N ARG A 260 -5.30 11.83 9.67
CA ARG A 260 -4.35 10.75 9.98
C ARG A 260 -2.90 11.13 9.74
N GLN A 261 -2.62 12.23 9.06
CA GLN A 261 -1.26 12.72 8.94
C GLN A 261 -0.82 13.39 10.24
N MET A 262 0.31 12.96 10.77
CA MET A 262 0.82 13.35 12.07
C MET A 262 1.54 14.69 11.97
N LYS A 263 1.13 15.66 12.80
CA LYS A 263 1.57 17.06 12.69
C LYS A 263 3.06 17.26 12.91
N LEU A 264 3.69 16.49 13.80
CA LEU A 264 5.13 16.62 14.07
C LEU A 264 5.93 15.66 13.21
N GLU A 265 5.48 14.41 13.11
CA GLU A 265 6.24 13.36 12.45
C GLU A 265 6.17 13.49 10.92
N GLY A 266 5.07 13.99 10.36
CA GLY A 266 4.84 14.10 8.91
C GLY A 266 4.36 12.81 8.24
N GLY A 267 4.61 11.66 8.87
CA GLY A 267 4.05 10.37 8.50
C GLY A 267 2.57 10.22 8.89
N PHE A 268 2.02 9.02 8.70
CA PHE A 268 0.62 8.74 9.01
C PHE A 268 0.46 7.76 10.18
N GLN A 269 -0.62 7.92 10.94
CA GLN A 269 -1.13 6.91 11.87
C GLN A 269 -2.22 6.06 11.19
N GLY A 270 -2.34 4.79 11.57
CA GLY A 270 -3.37 3.91 11.04
C GLY A 270 -4.78 4.26 11.51
N ARG A 271 -4.91 4.80 12.73
CA ARG A 271 -6.17 5.09 13.41
C ARG A 271 -6.02 6.25 14.37
N THR A 272 -7.13 6.88 14.74
CA THR A 272 -7.18 7.99 15.68
C THR A 272 -6.46 7.63 16.99
N ASN A 273 -5.62 8.53 17.52
CA ASN A 273 -4.88 8.33 18.78
C ASN A 273 -3.91 7.12 18.81
N LYS A 274 -3.44 6.65 17.65
CA LYS A 274 -2.36 5.66 17.53
C LYS A 274 -1.07 6.31 17.02
N LEU A 275 0.05 5.62 17.19
CA LEU A 275 1.35 6.15 16.77
C LEU A 275 1.47 6.21 15.24
N VAL A 276 2.37 7.06 14.76
CA VAL A 276 2.86 7.05 13.38
C VAL A 276 3.47 5.70 13.01
N ASP A 277 3.34 5.29 11.75
CA ASP A 277 3.99 4.09 11.21
C ASP A 277 4.21 4.24 9.69
N GLY A 278 5.42 3.90 9.24
CA GLY A 278 5.89 4.02 7.86
C GLY A 278 5.03 3.28 6.84
N CYS A 279 4.39 2.16 7.17
CA CYS A 279 3.54 1.45 6.20
C CYS A 279 2.28 2.23 5.84
N TYR A 280 1.79 3.11 6.73
CA TYR A 280 0.65 3.98 6.43
C TYR A 280 1.01 5.11 5.47
N SER A 281 2.29 5.30 5.13
CA SER A 281 2.68 6.14 3.99
C SER A 281 1.93 5.72 2.72
N PHE A 282 1.73 4.42 2.51
CA PHE A 282 0.89 3.92 1.43
C PHE A 282 -0.57 3.75 1.85
N TRP A 283 -0.87 3.04 2.94
CA TRP A 283 -2.26 2.71 3.28
C TRP A 283 -3.13 3.94 3.56
N GLN A 284 -2.55 5.06 4.01
CA GLN A 284 -3.25 6.34 4.13
C GLN A 284 -2.94 7.26 2.93
N GLY A 285 -1.66 7.43 2.58
CA GLY A 285 -1.26 8.32 1.49
C GLY A 285 -1.86 7.94 0.13
N GLY A 286 -1.98 6.63 -0.14
CA GLY A 286 -2.56 6.07 -1.37
C GLY A 286 -4.07 6.27 -1.51
N ILE A 287 -4.77 6.70 -0.45
CA ILE A 287 -6.20 7.05 -0.52
C ILE A 287 -6.41 8.37 -1.26
N PHE A 288 -5.48 9.34 -1.12
CA PHE A 288 -5.69 10.68 -1.66
C PHE A 288 -5.76 10.73 -3.19
N PRO A 289 -4.92 10.01 -3.97
CA PRO A 289 -5.11 9.91 -5.41
C PRO A 289 -6.49 9.34 -5.79
N LEU A 290 -7.02 8.40 -5.01
CA LEU A 290 -8.35 7.82 -5.24
C LEU A 290 -9.45 8.85 -5.01
N ILE A 291 -9.42 9.55 -3.87
CA ILE A 291 -10.41 10.60 -3.56
C ILE A 291 -10.33 11.71 -4.61
N HIS A 292 -9.12 12.12 -4.97
CA HIS A 292 -8.92 13.21 -5.91
C HIS A 292 -9.49 12.89 -7.29
N ASN A 293 -9.28 11.67 -7.82
CA ASN A 293 -9.88 11.26 -9.09
C ASN A 293 -11.41 11.22 -9.04
N VAL A 294 -12.01 10.81 -7.91
CA VAL A 294 -13.47 10.81 -7.75
C VAL A 294 -14.04 12.22 -7.70
N LEU A 295 -13.40 13.13 -6.95
CA LEU A 295 -13.82 14.54 -6.90
C LEU A 295 -13.60 15.25 -8.25
N GLU A 296 -12.53 14.91 -8.97
CA GLU A 296 -12.29 15.40 -10.33
C GLU A 296 -13.40 14.95 -11.28
N ALA A 297 -13.79 13.67 -11.26
CA ALA A 297 -14.88 13.15 -12.08
C ALA A 297 -16.23 13.82 -11.76
N GLN A 298 -16.41 14.29 -10.53
CA GLN A 298 -17.56 15.09 -10.09
C GLN A 298 -17.45 16.58 -10.46
N SER A 299 -16.39 16.98 -11.18
CA SER A 299 -16.10 18.36 -11.57
C SER A 299 -15.99 19.33 -10.39
N ASP A 300 -15.46 18.87 -9.26
CA ASP A 300 -15.22 19.74 -8.10
C ASP A 300 -14.08 20.73 -8.41
N THR A 301 -14.41 22.01 -8.54
CA THR A 301 -13.47 23.06 -8.89
C THR A 301 -12.53 23.46 -7.75
N ALA A 302 -12.76 22.96 -6.52
CA ALA A 302 -11.93 23.29 -5.36
C ALA A 302 -10.69 22.39 -5.23
N ILE A 303 -10.59 21.30 -5.99
CA ILE A 303 -9.43 20.40 -5.92
C ILE A 303 -8.20 21.05 -6.56
N SER A 304 -7.06 20.88 -5.89
CA SER A 304 -5.76 21.34 -6.40
C SER A 304 -5.45 20.69 -7.76
N GLN A 305 -4.73 21.41 -8.62
CA GLN A 305 -4.27 20.90 -9.92
C GLN A 305 -2.77 20.54 -9.89
N ASP A 306 -2.17 20.51 -8.71
CA ASP A 306 -0.72 20.40 -8.53
C ASP A 306 -0.29 19.50 -7.37
N LYS A 307 -1.17 19.24 -6.40
CA LYS A 307 -0.85 18.50 -5.17
C LYS A 307 -2.01 17.64 -4.69
N TRP A 308 -1.66 16.55 -4.01
CA TRP A 308 -2.60 15.75 -3.26
C TRP A 308 -3.07 16.48 -2.00
N MET A 309 -4.22 16.07 -1.46
CA MET A 309 -4.84 16.71 -0.30
C MET A 309 -4.21 16.26 1.04
N PHE A 310 -2.88 16.08 1.05
CA PHE A 310 -2.05 15.85 2.23
C PHE A 310 -0.69 16.54 2.05
N ASP A 311 0.07 16.70 3.12
CA ASP A 311 1.39 17.31 3.05
C ASP A 311 2.40 16.30 2.46
N GLN A 312 2.59 16.38 1.15
CA GLN A 312 3.50 15.50 0.41
C GLN A 312 4.95 15.65 0.89
N THR A 313 5.41 16.88 1.13
CA THR A 313 6.78 17.15 1.57
C THR A 313 7.04 16.60 2.97
N ALA A 314 6.07 16.72 3.89
CA ALA A 314 6.13 16.13 5.22
C ALA A 314 6.32 14.60 5.18
N LEU A 315 5.52 13.93 4.33
CA LEU A 315 5.60 12.47 4.21
C LEU A 315 6.95 12.03 3.66
N GLN A 316 7.48 12.72 2.64
CA GLN A 316 8.80 12.44 2.09
C GLN A 316 9.89 12.61 3.15
N HIS A 317 9.88 13.70 3.91
CA HIS A 317 10.81 13.90 5.02
C HIS A 317 10.71 12.79 6.07
N TYR A 318 9.51 12.38 6.47
CA TYR A 318 9.33 11.30 7.45
C TYR A 318 9.95 9.99 6.95
N VAL A 319 9.67 9.60 5.71
CA VAL A 319 10.21 8.36 5.14
C VAL A 319 11.73 8.43 5.02
N LEU A 320 12.26 9.52 4.45
CA LEU A 320 13.70 9.68 4.21
C LEU A 320 14.49 9.75 5.53
N ILE A 321 14.03 10.53 6.51
CA ILE A 321 14.80 10.80 7.73
C ILE A 321 14.56 9.75 8.82
N ASN A 322 13.34 9.22 8.96
CA ASN A 322 12.93 8.41 10.11
C ASN A 322 12.66 6.93 9.76
N CYS A 323 12.48 6.58 8.49
CA CYS A 323 12.09 5.21 8.10
C CYS A 323 13.19 4.44 7.36
N GLN A 324 14.33 5.04 7.04
CA GLN A 324 15.43 4.33 6.36
C GLN A 324 16.32 3.58 7.37
N TYR A 325 16.52 2.27 7.15
CA TYR A 325 17.53 1.54 7.91
C TYR A 325 18.92 1.74 7.29
N HIS A 326 19.90 2.10 8.10
CA HIS A 326 21.25 2.48 7.66
C HIS A 326 21.99 1.41 6.82
N ALA A 327 21.59 0.13 6.93
CA ALA A 327 22.15 -1.00 6.17
C ALA A 327 21.23 -1.50 5.02
N GLY A 328 20.23 -0.71 4.61
CA GLY A 328 19.24 -1.09 3.58
C GLY A 328 17.94 -1.62 4.18
N GLY A 329 16.85 -1.62 3.41
CA GLY A 329 15.48 -1.77 3.90
C GLY A 329 14.91 -0.53 4.61
N LEU A 330 13.59 -0.50 4.79
CA LEU A 330 12.88 0.52 5.56
C LEU A 330 12.14 -0.12 6.76
N ILE A 331 11.69 0.73 7.67
CA ILE A 331 11.14 0.36 8.99
C ILE A 331 9.80 1.07 9.24
N ASP A 332 9.07 0.60 10.26
CA ASP A 332 7.89 1.26 10.84
C ASP A 332 8.22 2.69 11.31
N LYS A 333 9.11 2.80 12.30
CA LYS A 333 9.54 4.06 12.93
C LYS A 333 10.92 3.89 13.55
N PRO A 334 11.62 4.97 13.94
CA PRO A 334 12.93 4.86 14.60
C PRO A 334 12.92 3.89 15.80
N GLY A 335 13.94 3.05 15.88
CA GLY A 335 14.07 2.00 16.91
C GLY A 335 13.39 0.67 16.58
N LYS A 336 12.65 0.57 15.46
CA LYS A 336 12.12 -0.70 14.96
C LYS A 336 13.09 -1.37 13.98
N SER A 337 12.94 -2.69 13.85
CA SER A 337 13.69 -3.49 12.89
C SER A 337 13.17 -3.28 11.47
N ARG A 338 14.03 -3.54 10.47
CA ARG A 338 13.66 -3.57 9.06
C ARG A 338 12.99 -4.87 8.66
N ASP A 339 12.10 -4.78 7.69
CA ASP A 339 11.47 -5.91 7.02
C ASP A 339 11.04 -5.53 5.59
N PHE A 340 10.65 -6.53 4.80
CA PHE A 340 10.25 -6.31 3.41
C PHE A 340 8.87 -5.64 3.28
N TYR A 341 7.98 -5.82 4.27
CA TYR A 341 6.67 -5.18 4.29
C TYR A 341 6.80 -3.65 4.37
N HIS A 342 7.50 -3.13 5.37
CA HIS A 342 7.76 -1.69 5.51
C HIS A 342 8.63 -1.17 4.36
N THR A 343 9.60 -1.95 3.87
CA THR A 343 10.36 -1.57 2.67
C THR A 343 9.43 -1.30 1.49
N CYS A 344 8.50 -2.21 1.22
CA CYS A 344 7.52 -2.07 0.15
C CYS A 344 6.60 -0.85 0.34
N TYR A 345 5.95 -0.73 1.50
CA TYR A 345 4.91 0.28 1.70
C TYR A 345 5.45 1.68 1.99
N CYS A 346 6.63 1.82 2.59
CA CYS A 346 7.30 3.12 2.70
C CYS A 346 7.72 3.64 1.32
N LEU A 347 8.28 2.78 0.46
CA LEU A 347 8.63 3.17 -0.92
C LEU A 347 7.38 3.47 -1.76
N SER A 348 6.31 2.67 -1.60
CA SER A 348 5.03 2.90 -2.28
C SER A 348 4.44 4.26 -1.88
N GLY A 349 4.43 4.57 -0.58
CA GLY A 349 3.97 5.87 -0.07
C GLY A 349 4.86 7.03 -0.50
N LEU A 350 6.18 6.82 -0.55
CA LEU A 350 7.12 7.81 -1.05
C LEU A 350 6.85 8.12 -2.53
N SER A 351 6.60 7.11 -3.36
CA SER A 351 6.18 7.27 -4.75
C SER A 351 4.88 8.08 -4.86
N VAL A 352 3.85 7.76 -4.07
CA VAL A 352 2.60 8.55 -4.05
C VAL A 352 2.87 10.02 -3.68
N ALA A 353 3.76 10.28 -2.72
CA ALA A 353 4.11 11.63 -2.30
C ALA A 353 4.92 12.40 -3.34
N GLN A 354 5.66 11.71 -4.21
CA GLN A 354 6.47 12.30 -5.26
C GLN A 354 5.67 12.60 -6.53
N HIS A 355 4.66 11.79 -6.84
CA HIS A 355 3.94 11.83 -8.11
C HIS A 355 2.49 12.31 -7.94
N PHE A 356 2.20 13.51 -8.42
CA PHE A 356 0.84 13.98 -8.65
C PHE A 356 0.42 13.67 -10.08
N ILE A 357 -0.58 12.81 -10.27
CA ILE A 357 -1.01 12.31 -11.58
C ILE A 357 -2.50 12.57 -11.73
N LEU A 358 -2.86 13.54 -12.57
CA LEU A 358 -4.25 13.86 -12.86
C LEU A 358 -4.47 13.85 -14.38
N LYS A 359 -5.42 13.04 -14.84
CA LYS A 359 -5.71 12.82 -16.28
C LYS A 359 -4.45 12.36 -17.04
N HIS A 360 -3.88 13.25 -17.85
CA HIS A 360 -2.68 13.02 -18.65
C HIS A 360 -1.49 13.89 -18.20
N GLN A 361 -1.64 14.59 -17.07
CA GLN A 361 -0.59 15.43 -16.50
C GLN A 361 0.02 14.74 -15.30
N MET A 362 1.35 14.61 -15.32
CA MET A 362 2.15 14.15 -14.20
C MET A 362 3.04 15.30 -13.75
N LYS A 363 3.00 15.60 -12.45
CA LYS A 363 3.92 16.52 -11.79
C LYS A 363 4.70 15.73 -10.75
N THR A 364 6.00 15.96 -10.73
CA THR A 364 6.94 15.26 -9.86
C THR A 364 7.62 16.25 -8.94
N ASP A 365 7.67 15.92 -7.64
CA ASP A 365 8.38 16.69 -6.63
C ASP A 365 9.09 15.73 -5.68
N ALA A 366 10.40 15.57 -5.85
CA ALA A 366 11.23 14.69 -5.02
C ALA A 366 12.09 15.52 -4.08
N VAL A 367 11.82 15.41 -2.78
CA VAL A 367 12.67 15.97 -1.72
C VAL A 367 14.06 15.36 -1.85
N GLY A 368 15.09 16.22 -1.89
CA GLY A 368 16.49 15.82 -2.08
C GLY A 368 16.87 15.53 -3.54
N GLY A 369 16.03 15.90 -4.50
CA GLY A 369 16.35 15.87 -5.93
C GLY A 369 16.05 14.54 -6.64
N ASP A 370 16.37 14.50 -7.93
CA ASP A 370 15.94 13.45 -8.86
C ASP A 370 16.46 12.05 -8.51
N GLU A 371 17.58 11.94 -7.80
CA GLU A 371 18.13 10.65 -7.36
C GLU A 371 17.21 9.91 -6.37
N ASN A 372 16.34 10.64 -5.67
CA ASN A 372 15.34 10.10 -4.76
C ASN A 372 14.04 9.70 -5.47
N LEU A 373 13.87 10.06 -6.74
CA LEU A 373 12.64 9.81 -7.49
C LEU A 373 12.42 8.30 -7.71
N LEU A 374 11.24 7.82 -7.34
CA LEU A 374 10.80 6.43 -7.56
C LEU A 374 9.95 6.32 -8.82
N LYS A 375 9.70 5.10 -9.30
CA LYS A 375 8.69 4.89 -10.35
C LYS A 375 7.27 5.18 -9.82
N PRO A 376 6.37 5.72 -10.67
CA PRO A 376 4.98 5.98 -10.27
C PRO A 376 4.17 4.69 -10.18
N ILE A 377 3.30 4.60 -9.17
CA ILE A 377 2.44 3.44 -8.95
C ILE A 377 1.00 3.66 -9.40
N HIS A 378 0.34 2.58 -9.79
CA HIS A 378 -1.10 2.57 -10.00
C HIS A 378 -1.83 2.56 -8.64
N PRO A 379 -2.65 3.57 -8.31
CA PRO A 379 -3.15 3.77 -6.96
C PRO A 379 -4.13 2.68 -6.50
N LEU A 380 -4.82 1.99 -7.41
CA LEU A 380 -5.75 0.90 -7.06
C LEU A 380 -5.07 -0.46 -6.81
N TYR A 381 -3.88 -0.71 -7.39
CA TYR A 381 -3.25 -2.04 -7.42
C TYR A 381 -1.94 -2.11 -6.63
N ASN A 382 -1.32 -0.96 -6.36
CA ASN A 382 0.02 -0.85 -5.76
C ASN A 382 1.10 -1.68 -6.49
N ILE A 383 1.16 -1.50 -7.80
CA ILE A 383 2.27 -1.92 -8.69
C ILE A 383 2.56 -0.75 -9.63
N CYS A 384 3.70 -0.71 -10.31
CA CYS A 384 3.97 0.40 -11.23
C CYS A 384 2.92 0.48 -12.36
N ILE A 385 2.63 1.71 -12.82
CA ILE A 385 1.59 1.99 -13.82
C ILE A 385 1.77 1.12 -15.08
N ASP A 386 3.00 1.01 -15.58
CA ASP A 386 3.32 0.23 -16.78
C ASP A 386 2.97 -1.26 -16.63
N SER A 387 3.25 -1.85 -15.46
CA SER A 387 3.00 -3.25 -15.16
C SER A 387 1.51 -3.53 -15.00
N ALA A 388 0.76 -2.64 -14.35
CA ALA A 388 -0.69 -2.71 -14.29
C ALA A 388 -1.33 -2.63 -15.69
N LEU A 389 -0.97 -1.63 -16.49
CA LEU A 389 -1.54 -1.42 -17.81
C LEU A 389 -1.18 -2.56 -18.78
N SER A 390 0.06 -3.06 -18.74
CA SER A 390 0.50 -4.18 -19.57
C SER A 390 -0.25 -5.46 -19.22
N THR A 391 -0.47 -5.73 -17.93
CA THR A 391 -1.22 -6.90 -17.46
C THR A 391 -2.70 -6.82 -17.85
N LEU A 392 -3.34 -5.66 -17.64
CA LEU A 392 -4.72 -5.42 -18.09
C LEU A 392 -4.86 -5.62 -19.60
N LYS A 393 -3.92 -5.08 -20.39
CA LYS A 393 -3.90 -5.26 -21.84
C LYS A 393 -3.69 -6.72 -22.25
N TYR A 394 -2.93 -7.49 -21.47
CA TYR A 394 -2.73 -8.91 -21.72
C TYR A 394 -4.03 -9.69 -21.56
N PHE A 395 -4.69 -9.56 -20.41
CA PHE A 395 -5.87 -10.37 -20.09
C PHE A 395 -7.15 -9.93 -20.80
N LYS A 396 -7.26 -8.67 -21.21
CA LYS A 396 -8.37 -8.18 -22.06
C LYS A 396 -8.46 -8.85 -23.44
N LYS A 397 -7.43 -9.58 -23.86
CA LYS A 397 -7.44 -10.34 -25.13
C LYS A 397 -8.24 -11.65 -25.04
N PHE A 398 -8.51 -12.10 -23.81
CA PHE A 398 -9.23 -13.35 -23.56
C PHE A 398 -10.61 -13.04 -23.01
N ASP A 399 -11.59 -13.85 -23.40
CA ASP A 399 -12.94 -13.79 -22.84
C ASP A 399 -12.93 -14.09 -21.34
N ILE A 400 -13.91 -13.54 -20.63
CA ILE A 400 -14.18 -13.91 -19.24
C ILE A 400 -14.52 -15.42 -19.19
N PRO A 401 -13.88 -16.23 -18.33
CA PRO A 401 -14.06 -17.69 -18.30
C PRO A 401 -15.48 -18.16 -18.01
#